data_AF-A0A6J6WIR7-F1
#
_entry.id   AF-A0A6J6WIR7-F1
#
_cell.length_a   1.000
_cell.length_b   1.000
_cell.length_c   1.000
_cell.angle_alpha   90.00
_cell.angle_beta   90.00
_cell.angle_gamma   90.00
#
_symmetry.space_group_name_H-M   'P 1'
#
loop_
_entity.id
_entity.type
_entity.pdbx_description
1 polymer ?
#
loop_
_entity_poly.entity_id
_entity_poly.type
_entity_poly.pdbx_seq_one_letter_code
_entity_poly.pdbx_strand_id
1 'polypeptide(L)'
;MTLAILNAQIFIWTQMGVAARDGAFHSMFYAATGAMTALLLSGLVYTAVAAFRYLGGRSKDVELLSAHALYWYFLTAAFCPVWFIIYVQK
;
A
#
# COMPACT_ATOMS: atom_id res chain seq x y z
N MET A 1 1.56 11.33 1.46
CA MET A 1 1.50 10.53 2.71
C MET A 1 1.96 9.08 2.51
N THR A 2 1.67 8.44 1.38
CA THR A 2 2.09 7.04 1.09
C THR A 2 3.58 6.76 1.27
N LEU A 3 4.47 7.68 0.88
CA LEU A 3 5.92 7.51 1.06
C LEU A 3 6.33 7.32 2.53
N ALA A 4 5.67 8.02 3.45
CA ALA A 4 5.91 7.84 4.88
C ALA A 4 5.45 6.47 5.38
N ILE A 5 4.32 5.96 4.86
CA ILE A 5 3.82 4.62 5.16
C ILE A 5 4.80 3.55 4.67
N LEU A 6 5.32 3.68 3.45
CA LEU A 6 6.32 2.77 2.91
C LEU A 6 7.60 2.77 3.74
N ASN A 7 8.08 3.94 4.16
CA ASN A 7 9.24 4.05 5.04
C ASN A 7 9.00 3.36 6.40
N ALA A 8 7.83 3.59 7.01
CA ALA A 8 7.46 2.92 8.26
C ALA A 8 7.38 1.40 8.09
N GLN A 9 6.83 0.92 6.98
CA GLN A 9 6.74 -0.51 6.69
C GLN A 9 8.11 -1.17 6.52
N ILE A 10 9.03 -0.50 5.82
CA ILE A 10 10.42 -0.96 5.68
C ILE A 10 11.09 -1.04 7.05
N PHE A 11 10.90 -0.03 7.91
CA PHE A 11 11.43 -0.03 9.26
C PHE A 11 10.90 -1.20 10.11
N ILE A 12 9.60 -1.53 9.99
CA ILE A 12 9.02 -2.70 10.68
C ILE A 12 9.73 -3.99 10.24
N TRP A 13 9.94 -4.17 8.94
CA TRP A 13 10.62 -5.36 8.43
C TRP A 13 12.08 -5.48 8.88
N THR A 14 12.79 -4.36 9.05
CA THR A 14 14.19 -4.39 9.49
C THR A 14 14.34 -4.59 10.99
N GLN A 15 13.36 -4.18 11.79
CA GLN A 15 13.40 -4.32 13.25
C GLN A 15 12.77 -5.62 13.77
N MET A 16 12.03 -6.34 12.93
CA MET A 16 11.32 -7.55 13.35
C MET A 16 12.22 -8.69 13.85
N GLY A 17 13.47 -8.77 13.37
CA GLY A 17 14.45 -9.75 13.84
C GLY A 17 14.10 -11.22 13.57
N VAL A 18 13.13 -11.50 12.68
CA VAL A 18 12.66 -12.85 12.34
C VAL A 18 12.65 -13.06 10.84
N ALA A 19 12.98 -14.27 10.36
CA ALA A 19 12.96 -14.54 8.94
C ALA A 19 11.54 -14.87 8.44
N ALA A 20 11.26 -14.53 7.18
CA ALA A 20 9.95 -14.80 6.58
C ALA A 20 9.57 -16.29 6.49
N ARG A 21 10.55 -17.19 6.61
CA ARG A 21 10.36 -18.65 6.57
C ARG A 21 10.31 -19.29 7.96
N ASP A 22 10.42 -18.51 9.03
CA ASP A 22 10.48 -19.04 10.40
C ASP A 22 9.09 -19.22 11.01
N GLY A 23 8.28 -20.10 10.43
CA GLY A 23 6.97 -20.49 10.97
C GLY A 23 5.76 -19.78 10.34
N ALA A 24 4.58 -20.37 10.56
CA ALA A 24 3.35 -20.00 9.87
C ALA A 24 2.94 -18.53 10.10
N PHE A 25 3.12 -18.02 11.31
CA PHE A 25 2.80 -16.64 11.65
C PHE A 25 3.70 -15.65 10.90
N HIS A 26 5.02 -15.85 10.90
CA HIS A 26 5.96 -14.97 10.19
C HIS A 26 5.68 -14.98 8.68
N SER A 27 5.44 -16.15 8.09
CA SER A 27 5.09 -16.23 6.66
C SER A 27 3.80 -15.48 6.33
N MET A 28 2.76 -15.59 7.17
CA MET A 28 1.50 -14.86 6.96
C MET A 28 1.69 -13.35 7.14
N PHE A 29 2.47 -12.92 8.14
CA PHE A 29 2.83 -11.52 8.36
C PHE A 29 3.48 -10.90 7.12
N TYR A 30 4.53 -11.54 6.59
CA TYR A 30 5.25 -11.01 5.41
C TYR A 30 4.41 -11.10 4.14
N ALA A 31 3.55 -12.11 3.99
CA ALA A 31 2.63 -12.20 2.87
C ALA A 31 1.59 -11.07 2.87
N ALA A 32 0.91 -10.84 4.00
CA ALA A 32 -0.13 -9.82 4.12
C ALA A 32 0.45 -8.41 4.01
N THR A 33 1.50 -8.11 4.77
CA THR A 33 2.15 -6.79 4.74
C THR A 33 2.87 -6.55 3.42
N GLY A 34 3.47 -7.58 2.82
CA GLY A 34 4.10 -7.51 1.50
C GLY A 34 3.10 -7.24 0.38
N ALA A 35 1.96 -7.94 0.37
CA ALA A 35 0.90 -7.70 -0.60
C ALA A 35 0.35 -6.26 -0.49
N MET A 36 0.10 -5.79 0.73
CA MET A 36 -0.33 -4.42 0.97
C MET A 36 0.72 -3.40 0.49
N THR A 37 1.99 -3.66 0.74
CA THR A 37 3.10 -2.81 0.27
C THR A 37 3.16 -2.74 -1.25
N ALA A 38 3.01 -3.88 -1.93
CA ALA A 38 3.00 -3.93 -3.39
C ALA A 38 1.84 -3.11 -3.97
N LEU A 39 0.65 -3.17 -3.36
CA LEU A 39 -0.50 -2.36 -3.74
C LEU A 39 -0.24 -0.85 -3.53
N LEU A 40 0.37 -0.46 -2.41
CA LEU A 40 0.76 0.93 -2.17
C LEU A 40 1.77 1.44 -3.20
N LEU A 41 2.72 0.61 -3.62
CA LEU A 41 3.68 0.94 -4.68
C LEU A 41 2.98 1.10 -6.03
N SER A 42 2.04 0.23 -6.41
CA SER A 42 1.26 0.44 -7.62
C SER A 42 0.39 1.70 -7.56
N GLY A 43 -0.17 2.02 -6.39
CA GLY A 43 -0.86 3.28 -6.17
C GLY A 43 0.03 4.50 -6.39
N LEU A 44 1.28 4.44 -5.93
CA LEU A 44 2.26 5.51 -6.14
C LEU A 44 2.55 5.72 -7.63
N VAL A 45 2.75 4.64 -8.39
CA VAL A 45 2.92 4.69 -9.85
C VAL A 45 1.68 5.28 -10.51
N TYR A 46 0.48 4.88 -10.07
CA TYR A 46 -0.76 5.44 -10.60
C TYR A 46 -0.89 6.94 -10.29
N THR A 47 -0.52 7.40 -9.08
CA THR A 47 -0.47 8.83 -8.76
C THR A 47 0.46 9.58 -9.71
N ALA A 48 1.65 9.05 -9.99
CA ALA A 48 2.58 9.67 -10.91
C ALA A 48 1.98 9.79 -12.32
N VAL A 49 1.40 8.72 -12.85
CA VAL A 49 0.75 8.72 -14.17
C VAL A 49 -0.42 9.70 -14.23
N ALA A 50 -1.28 9.70 -13.20
CA ALA A 50 -2.43 10.61 -13.12
C ALA A 50 -1.97 12.07 -13.04
N ALA A 51 -0.94 12.37 -12.26
CA ALA A 51 -0.35 13.70 -12.14
C ALA A 51 0.25 14.17 -13.48
N PHE A 52 1.06 13.34 -14.15
CA PHE A 52 1.63 13.69 -15.45
C PHE A 52 0.57 13.99 -16.51
N ARG A 53 -0.51 13.19 -16.56
CA ARG A 53 -1.59 13.42 -17.52
C ARG A 53 -2.35 14.70 -17.22
N TYR A 54 -2.68 14.93 -15.95
CA TYR A 54 -3.40 16.13 -15.54
C TYR A 54 -2.58 17.40 -15.77
N LEU A 55 -1.32 17.41 -15.32
CA LEU A 55 -0.38 18.52 -15.52
C LEU A 55 -0.03 18.73 -17.00
N GLY A 56 -0.01 17.66 -17.80
CA GLY A 56 0.15 17.70 -19.25
C GLY A 56 -1.06 18.25 -20.03
N GLY A 57 -2.04 18.84 -19.34
CA GLY A 57 -3.19 19.52 -19.95
C GLY A 57 -4.39 18.62 -20.25
N ARG A 58 -4.36 17.33 -19.86
CA ARG A 58 -5.48 16.40 -20.06
C ARG A 58 -6.50 16.47 -18.91
N SER A 59 -6.95 17.68 -18.59
CA SER A 59 -7.88 17.93 -17.49
C SER A 59 -9.30 17.41 -17.72
N LYS A 60 -9.62 16.94 -18.93
CA LYS A 60 -10.89 16.27 -19.26
C LYS A 60 -10.90 14.76 -18.95
N ASP A 61 -9.78 14.16 -18.57
CA ASP A 61 -9.71 12.73 -18.21
C ASP A 61 -10.27 12.48 -16.78
N VAL A 62 -11.54 12.86 -16.55
CA VAL A 62 -12.18 12.82 -15.21
C VAL A 62 -12.32 11.39 -14.70
N GLU A 63 -12.60 10.43 -15.60
CA GLU A 63 -12.70 9.01 -15.27
C GLU A 63 -11.40 8.46 -14.68
N LEU A 64 -10.25 8.86 -15.24
CA LEU A 64 -8.94 8.44 -14.75
C LEU A 64 -8.67 8.97 -13.34
N LEU A 65 -9.02 10.22 -13.07
CA LEU A 65 -8.86 10.82 -11.73
C LEU A 65 -9.84 10.22 -10.72
N SER A 66 -11.07 9.91 -11.16
CA SER A 66 -12.07 9.25 -10.31
C SER A 66 -11.64 7.84 -9.94
N ALA A 67 -11.17 7.04 -10.90
CA ALA A 67 -10.62 5.71 -10.65
C ALA A 67 -9.37 5.77 -9.75
N HIS A 68 -8.52 6.79 -9.93
CA HIS A 68 -7.38 7.03 -9.07
C HIS A 68 -7.77 7.29 -7.60
N ALA A 69 -8.78 8.14 -7.38
CA ALA A 69 -9.30 8.42 -6.06
C ALA A 69 -9.93 7.15 -5.43
N LEU A 70 -10.75 6.43 -6.21
CA LEU A 70 -11.38 5.18 -5.76
C LEU A 70 -10.34 4.13 -5.37
N TYR A 71 -9.25 4.01 -6.12
CA TYR A 71 -8.14 3.11 -5.80
C TYR A 71 -7.53 3.42 -4.43
N TRP A 72 -7.27 4.69 -4.11
CA TRP A 72 -6.76 5.08 -2.80
C TRP A 72 -7.76 4.82 -1.67
N TYR A 73 -9.06 5.10 -1.88
CA TYR A 73 -10.09 4.77 -0.89
C TYR A 73 -10.19 3.27 -0.63
N PHE A 74 -10.10 2.47 -1.70
CA PHE A 74 -10.04 1.02 -1.57
C PHE A 74 -8.82 0.56 -0.78
N LEU A 75 -7.63 1.10 -1.05
CA LEU A 75 -6.44 0.76 -0.26
C LEU A 75 -6.59 1.15 1.21
N THR A 76 -7.20 2.29 1.52
CA THR A 76 -7.50 2.63 2.91
C THR A 76 -8.41 1.59 3.56
N ALA A 77 -9.49 1.19 2.89
CA ALA A 77 -10.41 0.17 3.40
C ALA A 77 -9.74 -1.21 3.53
N ALA A 78 -8.90 -1.60 2.56
CA ALA A 78 -8.16 -2.85 2.57
C ALA A 78 -7.06 -2.88 3.64
N PHE A 79 -6.52 -1.72 4.02
CA PHE A 79 -5.56 -1.64 5.12
C PHE A 79 -6.21 -1.95 6.48
N CYS A 80 -7.47 -1.60 6.70
CA CYS A 80 -8.16 -1.85 7.96
C CYS A 80 -8.10 -3.31 8.44
N PRO A 81 -8.48 -4.33 7.63
CA PRO A 81 -8.36 -5.72 8.04
C PRO A 81 -6.90 -6.18 8.17
N VAL A 82 -5.98 -5.72 7.31
CA VAL A 82 -4.55 -6.03 7.47
C VAL A 82 -4.04 -5.52 8.81
N TRP A 83 -4.36 -4.27 9.16
CA TRP A 83 -3.98 -3.68 10.42
C TRP A 83 -4.56 -4.45 11.61
N PHE A 84 -5.85 -4.77 11.56
CA PHE A 84 -6.52 -5.48 12.63
C PHE A 84 -5.93 -6.87 12.83
N ILE A 85 -5.83 -7.66 11.76
CA ILE A 85 -5.39 -9.06 11.83
C ILE A 85 -3.90 -9.17 12.19
N ILE A 86 -3.06 -8.26 11.66
CA ILE A 86 -1.60 -8.38 11.80
C ILE A 86 -1.07 -7.66 13.05
N TYR A 87 -1.64 -6.51 13.40
CA TYR A 87 -1.10 -5.67 14.48
C TYR A 87 -1.94 -5.65 15.75
N VAL A 88 -3.23 -5.99 15.69
CA VAL A 88 -4.13 -5.97 16.87
C VAL A 88 -4.40 -7.36 17.40
N GLN A 89 -4.71 -8.31 16.52
CA GLN A 89 -4.88 -9.70 16.91
C GLN A 89 -3.51 -10.29 17.30
N LYS A 90 -3.50 -11.13 18.34
CA LYS A 90 -2.31 -11.82 18.86
C LYS A 90 -2.22 -13.21 18.28
#